data_AF-Q0ZFT7-F1
#
_entry.id   AF-Q0ZFT7-F1
#
_cell.length_a   1.000
_cell.length_b   1.000
_cell.length_c   1.000
_cell.angle_alpha   90.00
_cell.angle_beta   90.00
_cell.angle_gamma   90.00
#
_symmetry.space_group_name_H-M   'P 1'
#
loop_
_entity.id
_entity.type
_entity.pdbx_description
1 polymer ?
#
loop_
_entity_poly.entity_id
_entity_poly.type
_entity_poly.pdbx_seq_one_letter_code
_entity_poly.pdbx_strand_id
1 'polypeptide(L)'
;TLFFLRGDGRLTPLAIELSEPVIQGGLTTAKSKVYTPVPSGSVEGWVWEFAKAYVAVNDSGWHQLVSHWLNTHAVMEPFVISTNRQLSVTHPVHKLLSPHYRDTMTINALARQTLINAGGIFEMTVFPGKFALGMSSVVYKDWKFTEQGLPDDLIKRGMAVEDPSSPYKVRLLVSDYPYAADGLAIWHAIEQYVSEYLAIYYPNDGVVQGDVELQAWWKEVREVGHGDLKVAPWWPRMQAVGELAKACTTIIWIGSALHAAVNFGQYPYAGFLPNRPTVSRRRMPEPGTEQYAELERDPERAFI
;
A
#
# COMPACT_ATOMS: atom_id res chain seq x y z
N THR A 1 -12.54 8.83 -7.97
CA THR A 1 -12.30 8.95 -9.42
C THR A 1 -12.87 7.74 -10.12
N LEU A 2 -13.60 7.95 -11.21
CA LEU A 2 -14.14 6.88 -12.04
C LEU A 2 -13.25 6.68 -13.27
N PHE A 3 -12.84 5.44 -13.52
CA PHE A 3 -12.08 5.04 -14.71
C PHE A 3 -12.90 4.09 -15.58
N PHE A 4 -12.65 4.13 -16.88
CA PHE A 4 -13.20 3.19 -17.86
C PHE A 4 -12.07 2.45 -18.58
N LEU A 5 -12.17 1.11 -18.61
CA LEU A 5 -11.28 0.27 -19.40
C LEU A 5 -11.76 0.26 -20.85
N ARG A 6 -10.99 0.89 -21.72
CA ARG A 6 -11.28 0.98 -23.15
C ARG A 6 -11.01 -0.34 -23.87
N GLY A 7 -11.61 -0.51 -25.04
CA GLY A 7 -11.34 -1.67 -25.91
C GLY A 7 -9.91 -1.78 -26.42
N ASP A 8 -9.11 -0.70 -26.30
CA ASP A 8 -7.67 -0.69 -26.58
C ASP A 8 -6.80 -1.04 -25.35
N GLY A 9 -7.42 -1.44 -24.24
CA GLY A 9 -6.74 -1.87 -23.02
C GLY A 9 -6.36 -0.74 -22.04
N ARG A 10 -6.55 0.54 -22.40
CA ARG A 10 -6.16 1.68 -21.55
C ARG A 10 -7.27 2.08 -20.58
N LEU A 11 -6.89 2.46 -19.35
CA LEU A 11 -7.78 3.12 -18.40
C LEU A 11 -7.87 4.63 -18.72
N THR A 12 -9.10 5.13 -18.86
CA THR A 12 -9.36 6.57 -19.07
C THR A 12 -10.22 7.13 -17.93
N PRO A 13 -9.82 8.24 -17.28
CA PRO A 13 -10.64 8.87 -16.26
C PRO A 13 -11.89 9.49 -16.91
N LEU A 14 -13.07 9.18 -16.38
CA LEU A 14 -14.36 9.70 -16.86
C LEU A 14 -14.92 10.80 -15.97
N ALA A 15 -14.68 10.72 -14.67
CA ALA A 15 -15.18 11.68 -13.70
C ALA A 15 -14.34 11.71 -12.43
N ILE A 16 -14.26 12.89 -11.80
CA ILE A 16 -13.71 13.10 -10.47
C ILE A 16 -14.77 13.78 -9.64
N GLU A 17 -15.11 13.18 -8.50
CA GLU A 17 -15.94 13.81 -7.49
C GLU A 17 -15.04 14.38 -6.39
N LEU A 18 -15.17 15.67 -6.11
CA LEU A 18 -14.54 16.30 -4.94
C LEU A 18 -15.64 16.52 -3.89
N SER A 19 -15.46 15.90 -2.73
CA SER A 19 -16.44 15.89 -1.64
C SER A 19 -15.86 16.56 -0.39
N GLU A 20 -16.58 17.53 0.17
CA GLU A 20 -16.23 18.16 1.45
C GLU A 20 -17.19 17.71 2.54
N PRO A 21 -16.71 17.23 3.70
CA PRO A 21 -17.58 16.82 4.79
C PRO A 21 -18.28 18.05 5.41
N VAL A 22 -19.57 17.90 5.69
CA VAL A 22 -20.39 18.86 6.45
C VAL A 22 -20.87 18.15 7.71
N ILE A 23 -20.36 18.59 8.86
CA ILE A 23 -20.69 18.04 10.18
C ILE A 23 -21.62 19.03 10.89
N GLN A 24 -22.91 18.69 11.01
CA GLN A 24 -23.90 19.54 11.67
C GLN A 24 -24.89 18.71 12.48
N GLY A 25 -25.10 19.06 13.76
CA GLY A 25 -26.08 18.40 14.62
C GLY A 25 -25.85 16.90 14.85
N GLY A 26 -24.61 16.42 14.76
CA GLY A 26 -24.27 14.99 14.86
C GLY A 26 -24.47 14.19 13.57
N LEU A 27 -24.93 14.82 12.49
CA LEU A 27 -25.00 14.22 11.16
C LEU A 27 -23.75 14.60 10.34
N THR A 28 -23.14 13.60 9.71
CA THR A 28 -22.07 13.81 8.72
C THR A 28 -22.67 13.65 7.33
N THR A 29 -22.72 14.75 6.57
CA THR A 29 -23.09 14.77 5.14
C THR A 29 -21.89 15.23 4.31
N ALA A 30 -22.00 15.26 2.99
CA ALA A 30 -20.96 15.78 2.11
C ALA A 30 -21.56 16.76 1.11
N LYS A 31 -20.86 17.88 0.88
CA LYS A 31 -21.08 18.74 -0.28
C LYS A 31 -20.14 18.27 -1.38
N SER A 32 -20.70 17.73 -2.45
CA SER A 32 -19.93 17.16 -3.56
C SER A 32 -20.12 17.95 -4.85
N LYS A 33 -19.06 17.98 -5.67
CA LYS A 33 -19.11 18.46 -7.05
C LYS A 33 -18.37 17.48 -7.94
N VAL A 34 -18.99 17.14 -9.08
CA VAL A 34 -18.43 16.24 -10.08
C VAL A 34 -17.82 17.04 -11.22
N TYR A 35 -16.60 16.67 -11.59
CA TYR A 35 -15.83 17.23 -12.69
C TYR A 35 -15.62 16.13 -13.74
N THR A 36 -15.74 16.49 -15.01
CA THR A 36 -15.54 15.59 -16.16
C THR A 36 -14.41 16.12 -17.05
N PRO A 37 -13.75 15.27 -17.83
CA PRO A 37 -12.71 15.70 -18.76
C PRO A 37 -13.19 16.81 -19.71
N VAL A 38 -12.38 17.86 -19.84
CA VAL A 38 -12.57 18.96 -20.79
C VAL A 38 -11.28 19.10 -21.61
N PRO A 39 -11.34 19.41 -22.92
CA PRO A 39 -10.15 19.68 -23.71
C PRO A 39 -9.27 20.77 -23.10
N SER A 40 -7.96 20.62 -23.22
CA SER A 40 -6.98 21.61 -22.77
C SER A 40 -7.11 22.93 -23.54
N GLY A 41 -6.60 24.01 -22.94
CA GLY A 41 -6.60 25.35 -23.56
C GLY A 41 -7.80 26.24 -23.20
N SER A 42 -8.70 25.76 -22.34
CA SER A 42 -9.78 26.55 -21.73
C SER A 42 -9.61 26.64 -20.22
N VAL A 43 -10.27 27.60 -19.57
CA VAL A 43 -10.29 27.70 -18.10
C VAL A 43 -10.91 26.44 -17.47
N GLU A 44 -11.92 25.86 -18.10
CA GLU A 44 -12.56 24.60 -17.68
C GLU A 44 -11.62 23.40 -17.83
N GLY A 45 -10.77 23.39 -18.86
CA GLY A 45 -9.68 22.43 -19.01
C GLY A 45 -8.72 22.47 -17.83
N TRP A 46 -8.38 23.67 -17.34
CA TRP A 46 -7.57 23.82 -16.13
C TRP A 46 -8.32 23.42 -14.86
N VAL A 47 -9.61 23.70 -14.74
CA VAL A 47 -10.44 23.17 -13.63
C VAL A 47 -10.39 21.64 -13.57
N TRP A 48 -10.37 20.96 -14.72
CA TRP A 48 -10.16 19.51 -14.79
C TRP A 48 -8.74 19.10 -14.34
N GLU A 49 -7.70 19.85 -14.72
CA GLU A 49 -6.33 19.62 -14.22
C GLU A 49 -6.26 19.76 -12.68
N PHE A 50 -6.91 20.77 -12.10
CA PHE A 50 -7.03 20.90 -10.64
C PHE A 50 -7.74 19.71 -10.00
N ALA A 51 -8.82 19.23 -10.60
CA ALA A 51 -9.54 18.06 -10.07
C ALA A 51 -8.61 16.82 -10.02
N LYS A 52 -7.79 16.61 -11.07
CA LYS A 52 -6.74 15.58 -11.06
C LYS A 52 -5.67 15.84 -10.00
N ALA A 53 -5.24 17.09 -9.82
CA ALA A 53 -4.25 17.46 -8.80
C ALA A 53 -4.75 17.14 -7.38
N TYR A 54 -6.01 17.44 -7.04
CA TYR A 54 -6.60 17.06 -5.74
C TYR A 54 -6.62 15.55 -5.53
N VAL A 55 -6.96 14.78 -6.57
CA VAL A 55 -6.87 13.32 -6.53
C VAL A 55 -5.43 12.87 -6.31
N ALA A 56 -4.47 13.48 -7.00
CA ALA A 56 -3.05 13.15 -6.86
C ALA A 56 -2.49 13.53 -5.47
N VAL A 57 -2.98 14.58 -4.82
CA VAL A 57 -2.65 14.90 -3.42
C VAL A 57 -3.14 13.80 -2.48
N ASN A 58 -4.38 13.33 -2.66
CA ASN A 58 -4.90 12.20 -1.87
C ASN A 58 -4.08 10.93 -2.12
N ASP A 59 -3.77 10.62 -3.37
CA ASP A 59 -2.97 9.44 -3.71
C ASP A 59 -1.54 9.55 -3.15
N SER A 60 -0.89 10.72 -3.22
CA SER A 60 0.43 10.93 -2.62
C SER A 60 0.41 10.72 -1.10
N GLY A 61 -0.60 11.24 -0.41
CA GLY A 61 -0.77 11.01 1.03
C GLY A 61 -1.00 9.54 1.35
N TRP A 62 -1.89 8.87 0.61
CA TRP A 62 -2.16 7.43 0.77
C TRP A 62 -0.93 6.58 0.46
N HIS A 63 -0.25 6.84 -0.65
CA HIS A 63 0.95 6.15 -1.09
C HIS A 63 2.03 6.22 -0.01
N GLN A 64 2.38 7.42 0.46
CA GLN A 64 3.46 7.59 1.44
C GLN A 64 3.12 6.95 2.79
N LEU A 65 1.90 7.17 3.28
CA LEU A 65 1.53 6.81 4.66
C LEU A 65 0.99 5.39 4.80
N VAL A 66 0.36 4.85 3.75
CA VAL A 66 -0.31 3.54 3.78
C VAL A 66 0.44 2.55 2.89
N SER A 67 0.49 2.76 1.58
CA SER A 67 1.07 1.79 0.65
C SER A 67 2.56 1.56 0.90
N HIS A 68 3.29 2.63 1.24
CA HIS A 68 4.72 2.59 1.53
C HIS A 68 4.97 2.42 3.03
N TRP A 69 4.76 3.45 3.87
CA TRP A 69 5.11 3.37 5.30
C TRP A 69 4.41 2.21 6.03
N LEU A 70 3.07 2.17 6.05
CA LEU A 70 2.36 1.16 6.82
C LEU A 70 2.60 -0.25 6.28
N ASN A 71 2.26 -0.48 5.01
CA ASN A 71 2.16 -1.81 4.42
C ASN A 71 3.51 -2.45 4.05
N THR A 72 4.63 -1.75 4.27
CA THR A 72 5.98 -2.31 4.10
C THR A 72 6.84 -2.08 5.34
N HIS A 73 7.20 -0.83 5.65
CA HIS A 73 8.10 -0.51 6.75
C HIS A 73 7.55 -0.93 8.12
N ALA A 74 6.36 -0.43 8.48
CA ALA A 74 5.83 -0.60 9.82
C ALA A 74 5.38 -2.04 10.09
N VAL A 75 4.71 -2.69 9.12
CA VAL A 75 4.23 -4.06 9.31
C VAL A 75 5.35 -5.10 9.30
N MET A 76 6.51 -4.81 8.69
CA MET A 76 7.63 -5.77 8.66
C MET A 76 8.44 -5.82 9.96
N GLU A 77 8.59 -4.69 10.67
CA GLU A 77 9.43 -4.59 11.87
C GLU A 77 9.05 -5.62 12.98
N PRO A 78 7.76 -5.89 13.27
CA PRO A 78 7.33 -6.97 14.16
C PRO A 78 7.87 -8.37 13.80
N PHE A 79 7.95 -8.71 12.50
CA PHE A 79 8.51 -9.98 12.06
C PHE A 79 10.02 -10.03 12.26
N VAL A 80 10.74 -8.93 12.01
CA VAL A 80 12.18 -8.84 12.25
C VAL A 80 12.49 -9.11 13.72
N ILE A 81 11.77 -8.45 14.62
CA ILE A 81 11.96 -8.56 16.07
C ILE A 81 11.67 -10.00 16.54
N SER A 82 10.51 -10.54 16.17
CA SER A 82 10.08 -11.88 16.60
C SER A 82 10.99 -12.97 16.06
N THR A 83 11.45 -12.86 14.80
CA THR A 83 12.39 -13.82 14.20
C THR A 83 13.71 -13.87 14.97
N ASN A 84 14.27 -12.73 15.36
CA ASN A 84 15.52 -12.68 16.12
C ASN A 84 15.37 -13.13 17.58
N ARG A 85 14.15 -13.08 18.14
CA ARG A 85 13.87 -13.45 19.53
C ARG A 85 13.53 -14.92 19.70
N GLN A 86 12.85 -15.51 18.73
CA GLN A 86 12.25 -16.84 18.86
C GLN A 86 12.88 -17.91 17.98
N LEU A 87 13.55 -17.52 16.88
CA LEU A 87 14.20 -18.48 15.97
C LEU A 87 15.72 -18.36 16.09
N SER A 88 16.38 -19.47 16.43
CA SER A 88 17.84 -19.56 16.43
C SER A 88 18.42 -19.16 15.07
N VAL A 89 19.62 -18.58 15.05
CA VAL A 89 20.35 -18.30 13.79
C VAL A 89 20.61 -19.56 12.94
N THR A 90 20.52 -20.75 13.55
CA THR A 90 20.61 -22.03 12.84
C THR A 90 19.28 -22.54 12.30
N HIS A 91 18.15 -21.99 12.77
CA HIS A 91 16.79 -22.39 12.39
C HIS A 91 16.54 -22.15 10.89
N PRO A 92 15.93 -23.11 10.16
CA PRO A 92 15.73 -22.98 8.70
C PRO A 92 14.90 -21.75 8.33
N VAL A 93 13.82 -21.46 9.05
CA VAL A 93 12.99 -20.26 8.82
C VAL A 93 13.74 -18.97 9.14
N HIS A 94 14.63 -18.95 10.13
CA HIS A 94 15.48 -17.77 10.38
C HIS A 94 16.36 -17.50 9.17
N LYS A 95 17.07 -18.52 8.66
CA LYS A 95 17.95 -18.39 7.49
C LYS A 95 17.20 -17.99 6.23
N LEU A 96 15.98 -18.48 6.06
CA LEU A 96 15.12 -18.13 4.93
C LEU A 96 14.73 -16.64 4.97
N LEU A 97 14.33 -16.13 6.14
CA LEU A 97 13.74 -14.79 6.25
C LEU A 97 14.77 -13.69 6.53
N SER A 98 15.86 -13.98 7.23
CA SER A 98 16.83 -12.98 7.68
C SER A 98 17.41 -12.09 6.57
N PRO A 99 17.69 -12.58 5.34
CA PRO A 99 18.19 -11.71 4.26
C PRO A 99 17.20 -10.61 3.86
N HIS A 100 15.90 -10.85 4.05
CA HIS A 100 14.81 -9.94 3.67
C HIS A 100 14.51 -8.89 4.75
N TYR A 101 15.25 -8.90 5.86
CA TYR A 101 15.12 -7.94 6.95
C TYR A 101 16.23 -6.90 6.99
N ARG A 102 17.22 -7.04 6.10
CA ARG A 102 18.40 -6.19 6.06
C ARG A 102 18.00 -4.71 6.09
N ASP A 103 18.59 -3.97 7.01
CA ASP A 103 18.43 -2.53 7.22
C ASP A 103 17.01 -2.05 7.58
N THR A 104 15.99 -2.92 7.67
CA THR A 104 14.59 -2.55 7.97
C THR A 104 14.46 -1.81 9.31
N MET A 105 15.03 -2.35 10.39
CA MET A 105 14.98 -1.69 11.70
C MET A 105 15.79 -0.38 11.72
N THR A 106 16.93 -0.35 11.03
CA THR A 106 17.78 0.83 10.94
C THR A 106 17.05 1.99 10.26
N ILE A 107 16.47 1.75 9.08
CA ILE A 107 15.73 2.80 8.37
C ILE A 107 14.45 3.20 9.11
N ASN A 108 13.76 2.27 9.75
CA ASN A 108 12.57 2.59 10.55
C ASN A 108 12.91 3.44 11.78
N ALA A 109 14.03 3.17 12.46
CA ALA A 109 14.50 3.98 13.58
C ALA A 109 14.82 5.41 13.14
N LEU A 110 15.53 5.57 12.01
CA LEU A 110 15.81 6.89 11.43
C LEU A 110 14.53 7.61 10.98
N ALA A 111 13.59 6.88 10.39
CA ALA A 111 12.29 7.43 10.00
C ALA A 111 11.52 7.95 11.22
N ARG A 112 11.47 7.18 12.32
CA ARG A 112 10.87 7.64 13.59
C ARG A 112 11.53 8.90 14.15
N GLN A 113 12.82 9.12 13.89
CA GLN A 113 13.55 10.27 14.40
C GLN A 113 13.42 11.52 13.53
N THR A 114 13.31 11.36 12.20
CA THR A 114 13.49 12.47 11.24
C THR A 114 12.36 12.62 10.21
N LEU A 115 11.64 11.54 9.90
CA LEU A 115 10.67 11.51 8.81
C LEU A 115 9.24 11.67 9.35
N ILE A 116 8.85 10.80 10.29
CA ILE A 116 7.46 10.65 10.76
C ILE A 116 7.25 11.21 12.17
N ASN A 117 8.26 11.82 12.78
CA ASN A 117 8.14 12.53 14.06
C ASN A 117 7.29 13.79 13.93
N ALA A 118 6.83 14.31 15.08
CA ALA A 118 6.20 15.62 15.16
C ALA A 118 7.13 16.71 14.62
N GLY A 119 6.64 17.54 13.69
CA GLY A 119 7.43 18.53 12.96
C GLY A 119 8.45 17.94 11.97
N GLY A 120 8.40 16.62 11.72
CA GLY A 120 9.25 15.92 10.75
C GLY A 120 8.81 16.13 9.31
N ILE A 121 9.54 15.51 8.38
CA ILE A 121 9.35 15.71 6.93
C ILE A 121 7.92 15.41 6.49
N PHE A 122 7.29 14.33 6.97
CA PHE A 122 5.92 13.98 6.57
C PHE A 122 4.91 15.03 7.03
N GLU A 123 4.96 15.47 8.28
CA GLU A 123 4.03 16.51 8.76
C GLU A 123 4.20 17.86 8.03
N MET A 124 5.38 18.13 7.48
CA MET A 124 5.65 19.35 6.73
C MET A 124 5.28 19.26 5.24
N THR A 125 5.30 18.06 4.65
CA THR A 125 5.31 17.90 3.18
C THR A 125 4.15 17.09 2.61
N VAL A 126 3.35 16.38 3.42
CA VAL A 126 2.13 15.73 2.94
C VAL A 126 0.88 16.36 3.53
N PHE A 127 -0.18 16.44 2.74
CA PHE A 127 -1.43 17.15 3.08
C PHE A 127 -2.01 16.82 4.47
N PRO A 128 -2.00 15.57 4.97
CA PRO A 128 -2.51 15.27 6.31
C PRO A 128 -1.80 16.01 7.45
N GLY A 129 -0.58 16.51 7.22
CA GLY A 129 0.20 17.26 8.20
C GLY A 129 0.37 16.48 9.51
N LYS A 130 0.09 17.13 10.64
CA LYS A 130 0.13 16.51 11.99
C LYS A 130 -0.80 15.30 12.20
N PHE A 131 -1.73 15.05 11.27
CA PHE A 131 -2.64 13.89 11.32
C PHE A 131 -2.12 12.70 10.50
N ALA A 132 -0.96 12.82 9.86
CA ALA A 132 -0.39 11.83 8.95
C ALA A 132 -0.28 10.42 9.55
N LEU A 133 0.40 10.26 10.69
CA LEU A 133 0.52 8.95 11.34
C LEU A 133 -0.81 8.45 11.93
N GLY A 134 -1.67 9.37 12.39
CA GLY A 134 -3.02 9.03 12.85
C GLY A 134 -3.84 8.36 11.75
N MET A 135 -3.71 8.84 10.51
CA MET A 135 -4.35 8.23 9.33
C MET A 135 -3.88 6.79 9.11
N SER A 136 -2.57 6.53 9.13
CA SER A 136 -2.04 5.16 8.99
C SER A 136 -2.53 4.23 10.10
N SER A 137 -2.60 4.72 11.35
CA SER A 137 -3.13 3.94 12.47
C SER A 137 -4.60 3.58 12.31
N VAL A 138 -5.42 4.50 11.78
CA VAL A 138 -6.84 4.21 11.46
C VAL A 138 -6.94 3.12 10.39
N VAL A 139 -6.15 3.23 9.31
CA VAL A 139 -6.15 2.25 8.22
C VAL A 139 -5.65 0.88 8.68
N TYR A 140 -4.69 0.82 9.60
CA TYR A 140 -4.16 -0.43 10.14
C TYR A 140 -5.23 -1.31 10.79
N LYS A 141 -6.32 -0.73 11.31
CA LYS A 141 -7.42 -1.50 11.93
C LYS A 141 -8.07 -2.50 10.97
N ASP A 142 -8.04 -2.21 9.68
CA ASP A 142 -8.59 -3.07 8.61
C ASP A 142 -7.51 -3.85 7.85
N TRP A 143 -6.24 -3.73 8.26
CA TRP A 143 -5.15 -4.48 7.65
C TRP A 143 -5.27 -5.98 7.98
N LYS A 144 -5.04 -6.83 6.97
CA LYS A 144 -5.07 -8.29 7.13
C LYS A 144 -3.86 -8.91 6.46
N PHE A 145 -3.07 -9.66 7.21
CA PHE A 145 -1.86 -10.31 6.71
C PHE A 145 -2.13 -11.21 5.51
N THR A 146 -3.23 -11.97 5.53
CA THR A 146 -3.62 -12.91 4.48
C THR A 146 -4.00 -12.25 3.16
N GLU A 147 -4.22 -10.94 3.15
CA GLU A 147 -4.56 -10.16 1.96
C GLU A 147 -3.35 -9.40 1.40
N GLN A 148 -2.15 -9.58 1.97
CA GLN A 148 -0.93 -8.88 1.52
C GLN A 148 -0.15 -9.65 0.46
N GLY A 149 -0.52 -10.92 0.21
CA GLY A 149 -0.02 -11.65 -0.95
C GLY A 149 -0.62 -11.09 -2.23
N LEU A 150 0.18 -10.98 -3.29
CA LEU A 150 -0.27 -10.29 -4.51
C LEU A 150 -1.54 -10.90 -5.15
N PRO A 151 -1.69 -12.23 -5.28
CA PRO A 151 -2.92 -12.80 -5.81
C PRO A 151 -4.16 -12.45 -4.97
N ASP A 152 -4.05 -12.54 -3.64
CA ASP A 152 -5.14 -12.25 -2.71
C ASP A 152 -5.53 -10.75 -2.76
N ASP A 153 -4.55 -9.84 -2.85
CA ASP A 153 -4.79 -8.40 -3.03
C ASP A 153 -5.51 -8.09 -4.35
N LEU A 154 -5.07 -8.70 -5.46
CA LEU A 154 -5.67 -8.47 -6.78
C LEU A 154 -7.13 -8.91 -6.83
N ILE A 155 -7.45 -10.07 -6.22
CA ILE A 155 -8.84 -10.54 -6.10
C ILE A 155 -9.64 -9.58 -5.22
N LYS A 156 -9.13 -9.22 -4.04
CA LYS A 156 -9.80 -8.31 -3.10
C LYS A 156 -10.18 -6.98 -3.74
N ARG A 157 -9.30 -6.40 -4.56
CA ARG A 157 -9.54 -5.13 -5.25
C ARG A 157 -10.40 -5.26 -6.51
N GLY A 158 -10.82 -6.47 -6.87
CA GLY A 158 -11.57 -6.74 -8.10
C GLY A 158 -10.75 -6.51 -9.36
N MET A 159 -9.42 -6.70 -9.29
CA MET A 159 -8.50 -6.57 -10.43
C MET A 159 -8.13 -7.92 -11.05
N ALA A 160 -8.48 -9.02 -10.37
CA ALA A 160 -8.36 -10.38 -10.86
C ALA A 160 -9.50 -11.26 -10.34
N VAL A 161 -9.67 -12.41 -10.98
CA VAL A 161 -10.53 -13.51 -10.50
C VAL A 161 -9.72 -14.77 -10.35
N GLU A 162 -10.17 -15.69 -9.51
CA GLU A 162 -9.56 -17.02 -9.40
C GLU A 162 -9.59 -17.74 -10.74
N ASP A 163 -8.46 -18.35 -11.10
CA ASP A 163 -8.31 -19.17 -12.29
C ASP A 163 -7.30 -20.28 -11.99
N PRO A 164 -7.77 -21.47 -11.58
CA PRO A 164 -6.88 -22.60 -11.29
C PRO A 164 -6.08 -23.10 -12.49
N SER A 165 -6.46 -22.73 -13.73
CA SER A 165 -5.72 -23.10 -14.94
C SER A 165 -4.52 -22.19 -15.20
N SER A 166 -4.50 -21.00 -14.59
CA SER A 166 -3.37 -20.07 -14.63
C SER A 166 -2.24 -20.56 -13.71
N PRO A 167 -0.96 -20.46 -14.12
CA PRO A 167 0.18 -20.76 -13.24
C PRO A 167 0.20 -19.88 -11.98
N TYR A 168 -0.44 -18.70 -12.05
CA TYR A 168 -0.54 -17.74 -10.95
C TYR A 168 -1.82 -17.89 -10.13
N LYS A 169 -2.67 -18.90 -10.44
CA LYS A 169 -3.96 -19.19 -9.78
C LYS A 169 -5.02 -18.08 -9.94
N VAL A 170 -4.71 -17.04 -10.73
CA VAL A 170 -5.59 -15.90 -11.00
C VAL A 170 -5.51 -15.47 -12.46
N ARG A 171 -6.58 -14.82 -12.92
CA ARG A 171 -6.69 -14.16 -14.22
C ARG A 171 -7.00 -12.69 -14.03
N LEU A 172 -6.16 -11.82 -14.58
CA LEU A 172 -6.34 -10.36 -14.51
C LEU A 172 -7.57 -9.91 -15.30
N LEU A 173 -8.30 -8.92 -14.77
CA LEU A 173 -9.40 -8.26 -15.48
C LEU A 173 -8.93 -7.11 -16.37
N VAL A 174 -7.77 -6.53 -16.03
CA VAL A 174 -7.01 -5.64 -16.90
C VAL A 174 -5.81 -6.43 -17.38
N SER A 175 -5.84 -6.90 -18.62
CA SER A 175 -4.83 -7.82 -19.16
C SER A 175 -3.43 -7.20 -19.18
N ASP A 176 -3.34 -5.92 -19.54
CA ASP A 176 -2.09 -5.15 -19.53
C ASP A 176 -2.05 -4.26 -18.27
N TYR A 177 -1.94 -4.90 -17.10
CA TYR A 177 -1.70 -4.22 -15.83
C TYR A 177 -0.26 -4.52 -15.37
N PRO A 178 0.73 -3.65 -15.69
CA PRO A 178 2.15 -3.98 -15.55
C PRO A 178 2.58 -4.40 -14.15
N TYR A 179 2.16 -3.66 -13.11
CA TYR A 179 2.45 -4.03 -11.71
C TYR A 179 1.97 -5.44 -11.37
N ALA A 180 0.76 -5.80 -11.80
CA ALA A 180 0.16 -7.09 -11.48
C ALA A 180 0.78 -8.21 -12.31
N ALA A 181 0.96 -8.00 -13.61
CA ALA A 181 1.55 -8.98 -14.52
C ALA A 181 2.99 -9.35 -14.09
N ASP A 182 3.84 -8.35 -13.91
CA ASP A 182 5.23 -8.55 -13.50
C ASP A 182 5.31 -9.06 -12.06
N GLY A 183 4.49 -8.48 -11.17
CA GLY A 183 4.44 -8.87 -9.77
C GLY A 183 4.03 -10.33 -9.59
N LEU A 184 3.09 -10.85 -10.38
CA LEU A 184 2.64 -12.25 -10.28
C LEU A 184 3.76 -13.23 -10.67
N ALA A 185 4.59 -12.87 -11.65
CA ALA A 185 5.78 -13.66 -11.99
C ALA A 185 6.78 -13.71 -10.83
N ILE A 186 7.04 -12.58 -10.17
CA ILE A 186 7.94 -12.51 -9.00
C ILE A 186 7.35 -13.26 -7.80
N TRP A 187 6.06 -13.06 -7.52
CA TRP A 187 5.34 -13.77 -6.46
C TRP A 187 5.45 -15.29 -6.64
N HIS A 188 5.20 -15.77 -7.86
CA HIS A 188 5.27 -17.19 -8.18
C HIS A 188 6.68 -17.76 -7.97
N ALA A 189 7.72 -17.04 -8.38
CA ALA A 189 9.10 -17.45 -8.14
C ALA A 189 9.43 -17.56 -6.64
N ILE A 190 8.96 -16.61 -5.82
CA ILE A 190 9.12 -16.66 -4.36
C ILE A 190 8.34 -17.84 -3.77
N GLU A 191 7.09 -18.07 -4.21
CA GLU A 191 6.25 -19.18 -3.75
C GLU A 191 6.92 -20.53 -4.01
N GLN A 192 7.48 -20.73 -5.21
CA GLN A 192 8.21 -21.96 -5.57
C GLN A 192 9.46 -22.13 -4.71
N TYR A 193 10.29 -21.09 -4.61
CA TYR A 193 11.52 -21.12 -3.80
C TYR A 193 11.24 -21.47 -2.33
N VAL A 194 10.25 -20.80 -1.71
CA VAL A 194 9.88 -21.03 -0.31
C VAL A 194 9.35 -22.46 -0.13
N SER A 195 8.49 -22.93 -1.03
CA SER A 195 7.90 -24.26 -0.94
C SER A 195 8.96 -25.35 -1.04
N GLU A 196 9.88 -25.25 -2.00
CA GLU A 196 10.99 -26.20 -2.17
C GLU A 196 11.95 -26.16 -0.97
N TYR A 197 12.30 -24.96 -0.47
CA TYR A 197 13.17 -24.81 0.68
C TYR A 197 12.57 -25.45 1.93
N LEU A 198 11.30 -25.16 2.24
CA LEU A 198 10.63 -25.66 3.44
C LEU A 198 10.40 -27.17 3.38
N ALA A 199 10.16 -27.74 2.18
CA ALA A 199 9.99 -29.19 2.02
C ALA A 199 11.22 -30.01 2.46
N ILE A 200 12.41 -29.40 2.49
CA ILE A 200 13.65 -30.04 2.99
C ILE A 200 13.57 -30.26 4.51
N TYR A 201 12.95 -29.33 5.26
CA TYR A 201 12.96 -29.32 6.73
C TYR A 201 11.62 -29.76 7.35
N TYR A 202 10.51 -29.54 6.65
CA TYR A 202 9.15 -29.83 7.11
C TYR A 202 8.44 -30.79 6.13
N PRO A 203 8.72 -32.11 6.21
CA PRO A 203 8.13 -33.10 5.29
C PRO A 203 6.63 -33.32 5.49
N ASN A 204 6.06 -32.91 6.62
CA ASN A 204 4.63 -32.98 6.91
C ASN A 204 4.24 -31.99 8.02
N ASP A 205 2.93 -31.77 8.17
CA ASP A 205 2.34 -30.84 9.14
C ASP A 205 2.71 -31.15 10.60
N GLY A 206 2.93 -32.42 10.93
CA GLY A 206 3.33 -32.82 12.30
C GLY A 206 4.69 -32.24 12.71
N VAL A 207 5.61 -32.02 11.76
CA VAL A 207 6.90 -31.38 12.05
C VAL A 207 6.73 -29.88 12.35
N VAL A 208 5.83 -29.19 11.64
CA VAL A 208 5.48 -27.77 11.92
C VAL A 208 4.84 -27.64 13.31
N GLN A 209 3.95 -28.57 13.66
CA GLN A 209 3.26 -28.58 14.96
C GLN A 209 4.22 -28.86 16.12
N GLY A 210 5.23 -29.70 15.91
CA GLY A 210 6.25 -30.05 16.91
C GLY A 210 7.39 -29.02 17.06
N ASP A 211 7.48 -28.03 16.16
CA ASP A 211 8.54 -27.02 16.17
C ASP A 211 8.25 -25.91 17.18
N VAL A 212 8.84 -26.03 18.38
CA VAL A 212 8.59 -25.10 19.49
C VAL A 212 9.08 -23.68 19.22
N GLU A 213 10.17 -23.50 18.47
CA GLU A 213 10.70 -22.18 18.11
C GLU A 213 9.74 -21.50 17.12
N LEU A 214 9.30 -22.24 16.10
CA LEU A 214 8.35 -21.73 15.11
C LEU A 214 6.99 -21.37 15.73
N GLN A 215 6.46 -22.20 16.63
CA GLN A 215 5.20 -21.91 17.31
C GLN A 215 5.33 -20.68 18.21
N ALA A 216 6.46 -20.54 18.93
CA ALA A 216 6.73 -19.36 19.75
C ALA A 216 6.88 -18.08 18.91
N TRP A 217 7.58 -18.17 17.77
CA TRP A 217 7.75 -17.11 16.79
C TRP A 217 6.41 -16.59 16.29
N TRP A 218 5.56 -17.48 15.76
CA TRP A 218 4.29 -17.06 15.19
C TRP A 218 3.34 -16.50 16.25
N LYS A 219 3.36 -17.07 17.45
CA LYS A 219 2.62 -16.56 18.60
C LYS A 219 3.07 -15.14 18.97
N GLU A 220 4.37 -14.87 19.07
CA GLU A 220 4.89 -13.53 19.40
C GLU A 220 4.56 -12.51 18.30
N VAL A 221 4.69 -12.88 17.02
CA VAL A 221 4.26 -12.05 15.89
C VAL A 221 2.80 -11.61 16.05
N ARG A 222 1.89 -12.55 16.31
CA ARG A 222 0.44 -12.26 16.39
C ARG A 222 0.05 -11.53 17.67
N GLU A 223 0.53 -12.00 18.81
CA GLU A 223 0.02 -11.58 20.13
C GLU A 223 0.75 -10.36 20.70
N VAL A 224 1.98 -10.12 20.24
CA VAL A 224 2.82 -8.99 20.67
C VAL A 224 3.09 -8.05 19.50
N GLY A 225 3.71 -8.56 18.43
CA GLY A 225 4.16 -7.75 17.30
C GLY A 225 3.03 -6.99 16.58
N HIS A 226 1.95 -7.71 16.26
CA HIS A 226 0.69 -7.19 15.75
C HIS A 226 -0.43 -7.33 16.79
N GLY A 227 -0.09 -7.11 18.06
CA GLY A 227 -0.94 -7.43 19.22
C GLY A 227 -2.30 -6.73 19.28
N ASP A 228 -2.48 -5.64 18.52
CA ASP A 228 -3.75 -4.92 18.38
C ASP A 228 -4.76 -5.70 17.52
N LEU A 229 -4.26 -6.55 16.60
CA LEU A 229 -5.07 -7.39 15.71
C LEU A 229 -5.05 -8.87 16.12
N LYS A 230 -4.54 -9.21 17.30
CA LYS A 230 -4.31 -10.60 17.74
C LYS A 230 -5.54 -11.50 17.74
N VAL A 231 -6.74 -10.93 17.93
CA VAL A 231 -8.02 -11.65 17.98
C VAL A 231 -8.67 -11.80 16.61
N ALA A 232 -8.07 -11.27 15.56
CA ALA A 232 -8.65 -11.31 14.24
C ALA A 232 -8.67 -12.75 13.69
N PRO A 233 -9.80 -13.23 13.12
CA PRO A 233 -9.97 -14.64 12.79
C PRO A 233 -9.18 -15.09 11.55
N TRP A 234 -8.62 -14.14 10.80
CA TRP A 234 -7.88 -14.40 9.56
C TRP A 234 -6.43 -14.80 9.78
N TRP A 235 -5.88 -14.71 11.00
CA TRP A 235 -4.52 -15.17 11.27
C TRP A 235 -4.38 -16.67 11.00
N PRO A 236 -3.42 -17.11 10.17
CA PRO A 236 -3.04 -18.52 10.06
C PRO A 236 -2.79 -19.13 11.44
N ARG A 237 -3.18 -20.39 11.62
CA ARG A 237 -2.93 -21.09 12.89
C ARG A 237 -1.49 -21.57 13.02
N MET A 238 -0.76 -21.61 11.91
CA MET A 238 0.61 -22.10 11.80
C MET A 238 0.72 -23.57 12.21
N GLN A 239 -0.18 -24.40 11.69
CA GLN A 239 -0.29 -25.83 11.98
C GLN A 239 0.01 -26.71 10.76
N ALA A 240 0.14 -26.12 9.58
CA ALA A 240 0.40 -26.85 8.33
C ALA A 240 1.56 -26.23 7.54
N VAL A 241 2.26 -27.06 6.76
CA VAL A 241 3.39 -26.64 5.91
C VAL A 241 2.93 -25.58 4.91
N GLY A 242 1.73 -25.72 4.36
CA GLY A 242 1.15 -24.74 3.44
C GLY A 242 0.89 -23.37 4.07
N GLU A 243 0.51 -23.32 5.35
CA GLU A 243 0.35 -22.06 6.09
C GLU A 243 1.69 -21.37 6.30
N LEU A 244 2.72 -22.14 6.69
CA LEU A 244 4.09 -21.64 6.86
C LEU A 244 4.64 -21.12 5.54
N ALA A 245 4.50 -21.88 4.45
CA ALA A 245 4.94 -21.48 3.13
C ALA A 245 4.27 -20.18 2.69
N LYS A 246 2.94 -20.08 2.78
CA LYS A 246 2.21 -18.86 2.41
C LYS A 246 2.65 -17.66 3.25
N ALA A 247 2.82 -17.82 4.56
CA ALA A 247 3.28 -16.75 5.43
C ALA A 247 4.70 -16.27 5.07
N CYS A 248 5.64 -17.20 4.87
CA CYS A 248 7.01 -16.87 4.45
C CYS A 248 7.02 -16.18 3.08
N THR A 249 6.26 -16.67 2.10
CA THR A 249 6.13 -16.04 0.78
C THR A 249 5.60 -14.60 0.91
N THR A 250 4.56 -14.37 1.72
CA THR A 250 4.04 -13.02 1.99
C THR A 250 5.08 -12.11 2.63
N ILE A 251 5.80 -12.58 3.65
CA ILE A 251 6.85 -11.79 4.34
C ILE A 251 7.97 -11.42 3.35
N ILE A 252 8.43 -12.38 2.54
CA ILE A 252 9.48 -12.14 1.53
C ILE A 252 8.97 -11.17 0.46
N TRP A 253 7.74 -11.34 -0.03
CA TRP A 253 7.11 -10.42 -0.99
C TRP A 253 7.07 -8.98 -0.48
N ILE A 254 6.63 -8.78 0.78
CA ILE A 254 6.58 -7.44 1.40
C ILE A 254 7.99 -6.86 1.54
N GLY A 255 8.93 -7.63 2.08
CA GLY A 255 10.33 -7.24 2.29
C GLY A 255 11.17 -7.12 1.01
N SER A 256 10.59 -7.35 -0.17
CA SER A 256 11.29 -7.25 -1.45
C SER A 256 10.46 -6.52 -2.51
N ALA A 257 9.69 -7.24 -3.30
CA ALA A 257 9.05 -6.74 -4.52
C ALA A 257 7.94 -5.73 -4.25
N LEU A 258 7.14 -5.91 -3.19
CA LEU A 258 6.12 -4.91 -2.83
C LEU A 258 6.77 -3.58 -2.46
N HIS A 259 7.75 -3.61 -1.53
CA HIS A 259 8.52 -2.42 -1.14
C HIS A 259 9.18 -1.77 -2.34
N ALA A 260 9.85 -2.56 -3.18
CA ALA A 260 10.50 -2.04 -4.38
C ALA A 260 9.52 -1.31 -5.32
N ALA A 261 8.34 -1.90 -5.57
CA ALA A 261 7.32 -1.36 -6.45
C ALA A 261 6.76 -0.01 -5.95
N VAL A 262 6.69 0.21 -4.64
CA VAL A 262 6.18 1.46 -4.06
C VAL A 262 7.28 2.45 -3.68
N ASN A 263 8.55 2.02 -3.59
CA ASN A 263 9.66 2.86 -3.15
C ASN A 263 10.45 3.47 -4.31
N PHE A 264 10.92 2.67 -5.27
CA PHE A 264 11.91 3.15 -6.26
C PHE A 264 11.32 4.02 -7.37
N GLY A 265 9.98 4.04 -7.51
CA GLY A 265 9.26 4.94 -8.41
C GLY A 265 9.04 6.36 -7.85
N GLN A 266 9.36 6.61 -6.58
CA GLN A 266 9.08 7.90 -5.92
C GLN A 266 9.69 9.09 -6.68
N TYR A 267 11.01 9.14 -6.85
CA TYR A 267 11.62 10.24 -7.59
C TYR A 267 11.31 10.22 -9.10
N PRO A 268 11.35 9.07 -9.80
CA PRO A 268 10.99 9.02 -11.22
C PRO A 268 9.61 9.60 -11.56
N TYR A 269 8.58 9.37 -10.73
CA TYR A 269 7.25 9.90 -10.96
C TYR A 269 6.97 11.22 -10.23
N ALA A 270 7.50 11.42 -9.01
CA ALA A 270 7.19 12.57 -8.17
C ALA A 270 8.26 13.67 -8.17
N GLY A 271 9.38 13.48 -8.86
CA GLY A 271 10.43 14.51 -9.03
C GLY A 271 9.92 15.75 -9.77
N PHE A 272 8.85 15.62 -10.55
CA PHE A 272 8.09 16.75 -11.10
C PHE A 272 6.80 16.92 -10.31
N LEU A 273 6.78 17.89 -9.39
CA LEU A 273 5.69 18.09 -8.43
C LEU A 273 4.29 18.21 -9.06
N PRO A 274 4.08 18.88 -10.20
CA PRO A 274 2.76 18.92 -10.84
C PRO A 274 2.19 17.53 -11.22
N ASN A 275 3.04 16.51 -11.43
CA ASN A 275 2.59 15.14 -11.69
C ASN A 275 2.16 14.40 -10.42
N ARG A 276 2.79 14.69 -9.28
CA ARG A 276 2.51 14.07 -7.97
C ARG A 276 2.56 15.12 -6.86
N PRO A 277 1.60 16.07 -6.82
CA PRO A 277 1.55 17.05 -5.75
C PRO A 277 1.32 16.33 -4.41
N THR A 278 1.99 16.79 -3.36
CA THR A 278 1.89 16.20 -2.01
C THR A 278 0.99 17.03 -1.08
N VAL A 279 0.70 18.28 -1.46
CA VAL A 279 -0.12 19.23 -0.69
C VAL A 279 -1.04 19.99 -1.65
N SER A 280 -2.27 20.23 -1.22
CA SER A 280 -3.14 21.27 -1.80
C SER A 280 -3.33 22.39 -0.79
N ARG A 281 -3.23 23.65 -1.24
CA ARG A 281 -3.20 24.84 -0.35
C ARG A 281 -4.47 25.69 -0.40
N ARG A 282 -5.30 25.47 -1.42
CA ARG A 282 -6.53 26.23 -1.68
C ARG A 282 -7.61 25.26 -2.14
N ARG A 283 -8.87 25.66 -1.99
CA ARG A 283 -10.02 24.97 -2.60
C ARG A 283 -10.10 25.27 -4.09
N MET A 284 -10.92 24.50 -4.80
CA MET A 284 -11.20 24.71 -6.22
C MET A 284 -11.68 26.15 -6.45
N PRO A 285 -11.11 26.90 -7.42
CA PRO A 285 -11.63 28.20 -7.83
C PRO A 285 -13.07 28.07 -8.37
N GLU A 286 -13.94 29.02 -8.02
CA GLU A 286 -15.34 29.03 -8.47
C GLU A 286 -15.60 30.27 -9.33
N PRO A 287 -16.45 30.17 -10.38
CA PRO A 287 -16.75 31.31 -11.25
C PRO A 287 -17.16 32.56 -10.48
N GLY A 288 -16.58 33.71 -10.84
CA GLY A 288 -16.83 34.99 -10.19
C GLY A 288 -15.97 35.30 -8.96
N THR A 289 -15.06 34.41 -8.56
CA THR A 289 -14.05 34.72 -7.53
C THR A 289 -12.75 35.28 -8.11
N GLU A 290 -11.95 35.95 -7.28
CA GLU A 290 -10.62 36.43 -7.67
C GLU A 290 -9.69 35.28 -8.10
N GLN A 291 -9.79 34.12 -7.45
CA GLN A 291 -8.99 32.94 -7.78
C GLN A 291 -9.36 32.37 -9.16
N TYR A 292 -10.62 32.48 -9.57
CA TYR A 292 -11.04 32.07 -10.91
C TYR A 292 -10.54 33.07 -11.97
N ALA A 293 -10.59 34.37 -11.67
CA ALA A 293 -9.98 35.38 -12.54
C ALA A 293 -8.45 35.24 -12.64
N GLU A 294 -7.76 34.80 -11.57
CA GLU A 294 -6.34 34.40 -11.61
C GLU A 294 -6.14 33.20 -12.54
N LEU A 295 -6.99 32.17 -12.43
CA LEU A 295 -6.95 30.99 -13.30
C LEU A 295 -7.15 31.33 -14.78
N GLU A 296 -8.08 32.24 -15.10
CA GLU A 296 -8.31 32.70 -16.49
C GLU A 296 -7.11 33.46 -17.06
N ARG A 297 -6.43 34.25 -16.22
CA ARG A 297 -5.31 35.11 -16.65
C ARG A 297 -3.98 34.37 -16.72
N ASP A 298 -3.69 33.53 -15.74
CA ASP A 298 -2.39 32.88 -15.54
C ASP A 298 -2.58 31.50 -14.88
N PRO A 299 -3.03 30.50 -15.65
CA PRO A 299 -3.45 29.23 -15.09
C PRO A 299 -2.30 28.39 -14.51
N GLU A 300 -1.10 28.49 -15.09
CA GLU A 300 0.08 27.80 -14.56
C GLU A 300 0.46 28.32 -13.17
N ARG A 301 0.44 29.66 -13.00
CA ARG A 301 0.66 30.27 -11.69
C ARG A 301 -0.43 29.90 -10.69
N ALA A 302 -1.68 29.81 -11.12
CA ALA A 302 -2.77 29.39 -10.26
C ALA A 302 -2.55 27.94 -9.76
N PHE A 303 -1.99 27.07 -10.62
CA PHE A 303 -1.80 25.64 -10.35
C PHE A 303 -0.64 25.34 -9.39
N ILE A 304 0.41 26.16 -9.36
CA ILE A 304 1.64 25.96 -8.55
C ILE A 304 1.46 26.51 -7.13
#